data_AF-A0A7C5X7Q8-F1
#
_entry.id   AF-A0A7C5X7Q8-F1
#
_cell.length_a   1.000
_cell.length_b   1.000
_cell.length_c   1.000
_cell.angle_alpha   90.00
_cell.angle_beta   90.00
_cell.angle_gamma   90.00
#
_symmetry.space_group_name_H-M   'P 1'
#
loop_
_entity.id
_entity.type
_entity.pdbx_description
1 polymer ?
#
loop_
_entity_poly.entity_id
_entity_poly.type
_entity_poly.pdbx_seq_one_letter_code
_entity_poly.pdbx_strand_id
1 'polypeptide(L)' 'MKIKLLRIGGRFGYYRLPFKPDNPARPAKIVVKRRGELFVGEAWVDYIDGAWVLELPYTDEEVELIYLE' A
#
# COMPACT_ATOMS: atom_id res chain seq x y z
N MET A 1 -9.64 -3.99 -4.55
CA MET A 1 -9.39 -4.99 -3.49
C MET A 1 -9.02 -4.29 -2.19
N LYS A 2 -9.65 -4.64 -1.07
CA LYS A 2 -9.37 -4.02 0.23
C LYS A 2 -8.07 -4.54 0.85
N ILE A 3 -7.20 -3.62 1.28
CA ILE A 3 -5.96 -3.91 1.99
C ILE A 3 -5.97 -3.20 3.35
N LYS A 4 -5.48 -3.88 4.38
CA LYS A 4 -5.56 -3.41 5.77
C LYS A 4 -4.23 -2.84 6.23
N LEU A 5 -4.31 -1.80 7.05
CA LEU A 5 -3.17 -1.23 7.74
C LEU A 5 -2.58 -2.31 8.66
N LEU A 6 -1.32 -2.65 8.43
CA LEU A 6 -0.54 -3.57 9.26
C LEU A 6 0.09 -2.82 10.43
N ARG A 7 0.69 -1.66 10.14
CA ARG A 7 1.36 -0.80 11.14
C ARG A 7 1.51 0.63 10.62
N ILE A 8 1.76 1.55 11.54
CA ILE A 8 2.14 2.93 11.26
C ILE A 8 3.66 3.06 11.49
N GLY A 9 4.37 3.73 10.58
CA GLY A 9 5.76 4.12 10.79
C GLY A 9 5.97 5.57 10.38
N GLY A 10 6.22 6.44 11.36
CA GLY A 10 6.35 7.88 11.13
C GLY A 10 5.06 8.47 10.55
N ARG A 11 5.12 8.94 9.31
CA ARG A 11 4.00 9.55 8.58
C ARG A 11 3.30 8.59 7.60
N PHE A 12 3.74 7.34 7.55
CA PHE A 12 3.25 6.35 6.58
C PHE A 12 2.50 5.22 7.26
N GLY A 13 1.46 4.73 6.57
CA GLY A 13 0.81 3.47 6.87
C GLY A 13 1.35 2.38 5.95
N TYR A 14 1.63 1.23 6.54
CA TYR A 14 2.08 0.03 5.83
C TYR A 14 0.90 -0.90 5.67
N TYR A 15 0.42 -1.08 4.44
CA TYR A 15 -0.80 -1.84 4.16
C TYR A 15 -0.46 -3.21 3.61
N ARG A 16 -0.95 -4.28 4.26
CA ARG A 16 -0.65 -5.65 3.87
C ARG A 16 -1.18 -5.98 2.48
N LEU A 17 -0.29 -6.36 1.58
CA LEU A 17 -0.61 -6.92 0.28
C LEU A 17 -0.94 -8.42 0.41
N PRO A 18 -1.94 -8.92 -0.33
CA PRO A 18 -2.28 -10.34 -0.34
C PRO A 18 -1.43 -11.16 -1.33
N PHE A 19 -0.49 -10.51 -2.03
CA PHE A 19 0.39 -11.12 -3.02
C PHE A 19 1.80 -10.53 -2.93
N LYS A 20 2.77 -11.21 -3.54
CA LYS A 20 4.13 -10.70 -3.73
C LYS A 20 4.13 -9.70 -4.92
N PRO A 21 4.67 -8.48 -4.77
CA PRO A 21 4.80 -7.52 -5.87
C PRO A 21 5.80 -8.00 -6.93
N ASP A 22 5.67 -7.51 -8.15
CA ASP A 22 6.53 -7.92 -9.27
C ASP A 22 7.98 -7.45 -9.11
N ASN A 23 8.19 -6.19 -8.72
CA ASN A 23 9.53 -5.64 -8.52
C ASN A 23 9.60 -4.69 -7.30
N PRO A 24 10.00 -5.19 -6.11
CA PRO A 24 10.13 -4.36 -4.91
C PRO A 24 11.37 -3.45 -4.90
N ALA A 25 12.27 -3.55 -5.88
CA ALA A 25 13.48 -2.72 -5.95
C ALA A 25 13.24 -1.29 -6.48
N ARG A 26 11.98 -0.95 -6.82
CA ARG A 26 11.56 0.36 -7.32
C ARG A 26 10.16 0.69 -6.79
N PRO A 27 9.75 1.98 -6.78
CA PRO A 27 8.37 2.34 -6.49
C PRO A 27 7.42 1.66 -7.49
N ALA A 28 6.32 1.14 -6.96
CA ALA A 28 5.23 0.58 -7.75
C ALA A 28 4.27 1.69 -8.17
N LYS A 29 3.73 1.61 -9.38
CA LYS A 29 2.63 2.47 -9.79
C LYS A 29 1.35 1.95 -9.18
N ILE A 30 0.58 2.83 -8.54
CA ILE A 30 -0.61 2.44 -7.81
C ILE A 30 -1.81 3.30 -8.13
N VAL A 31 -2.98 2.69 -8.00
CA VAL A 31 -4.25 3.39 -7.85
C VAL A 31 -4.91 2.89 -6.57
N VAL A 32 -5.19 3.80 -5.66
CA VAL A 32 -5.82 3.50 -4.36
C VAL A 32 -7.03 4.39 -4.18
N LYS A 33 -8.15 3.81 -3.73
CA LYS A 33 -9.34 4.54 -3.31
C LYS A 33 -9.43 4.58 -1.80
N ARG A 34 -9.63 5.78 -1.27
CA ARG A 34 -9.75 6.06 0.16
C ARG A 34 -10.88 7.06 0.37
N ARG A 35 -11.85 6.76 1.25
CA ARG A 35 -12.97 7.67 1.59
C ARG A 35 -13.72 8.25 0.38
N GLY A 36 -13.78 7.48 -0.72
CA GLY A 36 -14.41 7.91 -1.97
C GLY A 36 -13.48 8.63 -2.96
N GLU A 37 -12.29 9.03 -2.54
CA GLU A 37 -11.29 9.71 -3.36
C GLU A 37 -10.31 8.73 -3.98
N LEU A 38 -9.89 9.00 -5.22
CA LEU A 38 -8.87 8.23 -5.92
C LEU A 38 -7.52 8.92 -5.79
N PHE A 39 -6.52 8.15 -5.39
CA PHE A 39 -5.12 8.49 -5.45
C PHE A 39 -4.45 7.69 -6.57
N VAL A 40 -3.73 8.39 -7.44
CA VAL A 40 -2.90 7.81 -8.51
C VAL A 40 -1.49 8.31 -8.31
N GLY A 41 -0.52 7.41 -8.23
CA GLY A 41 0.87 7.80 -8.00
C GLY A 41 1.79 6.60 -7.85
N GLU A 42 2.94 6.85 -7.23
CA GLU A 42 3.94 5.83 -6.94
C GLU A 42 4.05 5.62 -5.44
N ALA A 43 4.31 4.37 -5.03
CA ALA A 43 4.47 3.98 -3.65
C ALA A 43 5.51 2.86 -3.52
N TRP A 44 6.27 2.88 -2.42
CA TRP A 44 7.22 1.81 -2.13
C TRP A 44 6.49 0.56 -1.64
N VAL A 45 7.06 -0.60 -1.98
CA VAL A 45 6.63 -1.89 -1.47
C VAL A 45 7.78 -2.49 -0.69
N ASP A 46 7.51 -2.99 0.51
CA ASP A 46 8.50 -3.55 1.42
C ASP A 46 8.04 -4.91 1.97
N TYR A 47 8.93 -5.64 2.62
CA TYR A 47 8.64 -6.89 3.32
C TYR A 47 8.87 -6.74 4.82
N ILE A 48 7.78 -6.50 5.55
CA ILE A 48 7.81 -6.18 6.99
C ILE A 48 6.98 -7.21 7.75
N ASP A 49 7.50 -7.70 8.88
CA ASP A 49 6.81 -8.62 9.78
C ASP A 49 6.25 -9.87 9.07
N GLY A 50 7.00 -10.38 8.08
CA GLY A 50 6.61 -11.57 7.30
C GLY A 50 5.51 -11.33 6.28
N ALA A 51 5.23 -10.08 5.92
CA ALA A 51 4.22 -9.71 4.93
C ALA A 51 4.74 -8.66 3.94
N TRP A 52 4.33 -8.78 2.68
CA TRP A 52 4.50 -7.69 1.72
C TRP A 52 3.55 -6.55 2.08
N VAL A 53 4.06 -5.33 2.07
CA VAL A 53 3.32 -4.13 2.45
C VAL A 53 3.50 -3.01 1.44
N LEU A 54 2.43 -2.26 1.20
CA LEU A 54 2.43 -1.03 0.42
C LEU A 54 2.54 0.17 1.36
N GLU A 55 3.52 1.04 1.15
CA GLU A 55 3.72 2.26 1.93
C GLU A 55 2.86 3.39 1.36
N LEU A 56 1.91 3.91 2.15
CA LEU A 56 1.04 5.01 1.74
C LEU A 56 1.13 6.17 2.74
N PRO A 57 0.99 7.43 2.29
CA PRO A 57 0.95 8.61 3.17
C PRO A 57 -0.41 8.76 3.89
N TYR A 58 -1.02 7.63 4.28
CA TYR A 58 -2.32 7.51 4.92
C TYR A 58 -2.22 6.53 6.08
N THR A 59 -3.10 6.68 7.07
CA THR A 59 -3.12 5.83 8.28
C THR A 59 -4.52 5.31 8.60
N ASP A 60 -5.40 5.27 7.60
CA ASP A 60 -6.73 4.67 7.72
C ASP A 60 -6.61 3.16 7.88
N GLU A 61 -7.51 2.55 8.64
CA GLU A 61 -7.50 1.10 8.91
C GLU A 61 -7.54 0.24 7.64
N GLU A 62 -8.20 0.73 6.59
CA GLU A 62 -8.35 0.06 5.31
C GLU A 62 -8.37 1.06 4.16
N VAL A 63 -7.80 0.65 3.03
CA VAL A 63 -7.92 1.33 1.75
C VAL A 63 -8.25 0.32 0.66
N GLU A 64 -8.79 0.78 -0.46
CA GLU A 64 -9.08 -0.08 -1.61
C GLU A 64 -7.97 0.07 -2.66
N LEU A 65 -7.13 -0.95 -2.80
CA LEU A 65 -6.16 -1.07 -3.88
C LEU A 65 -6.88 -1.44 -5.18
N ILE A 66 -6.84 -0.55 -6.17
CA ILE A 66 -7.44 -0.74 -7.49
C ILE A 66 -6.40 -1.30 -8.47
N TYR A 67 -5.16 -0.82 -8.39
CA TYR A 67 -4.09 -1.19 -9.32
C TYR A 67 -2.71 -1.13 -8.64
N LEU A 68 -1.82 -2.03 -9.05
CA LEU A 68 -0.42 -2.11 -8.64
C LEU A 68 0.43 -2.74 -9.77
N GLU A 69 1.53 -2.08 -10.18
CA GLU A 69 2.54 -2.54 -11.15
C GLU A 69 3.97 -2.28 -10.65
#